data_AF-A0A939FGE5-F1
#
_entry.id   AF-A0A939FGE5-F1
#
_cell.length_a   1.000
_cell.length_b   1.000
_cell.length_c   1.000
_cell.angle_alpha   90.00
_cell.angle_beta   90.00
_cell.angle_gamma   90.00
#
_symmetry.space_group_name_H-M   'P 1'
#
loop_
_entity.id
_entity.type
_entity.pdbx_description
1 polymer ?
#
loop_
_entity_poly.entity_id
_entity_poly.type
_entity_poly.pdbx_seq_one_letter_code
_entity_poly.pdbx_strand_id
1 'polypeptide(L)'
;AVRRAAADGKQIASICSGAFLLAEAGLLDNRQATTYWQMAGELGERYPAVDLQDDVLYVQDEQILTASGYAAGIDLCLHIVRTDYGAAVANTVARLALVAPVRPGGQAQFTETPLPP
;
A
#
# COMPACT_ATOMS: atom_id res chain seq x y z
N ALA A 1 -19.04 -0.52 5.76
CA ALA A 1 -18.60 -1.76 5.09
C ALA A 1 -17.19 -2.15 5.50
N VAL A 2 -16.17 -1.30 5.27
CA VAL A 2 -14.76 -1.65 5.52
C VAL A 2 -14.45 -1.97 6.99
N ARG A 3 -14.95 -1.18 7.96
CA ARG A 3 -14.84 -1.52 9.39
C ARG A 3 -15.36 -2.92 9.74
N ARG A 4 -16.49 -3.30 9.16
CA ARG A 4 -17.09 -4.62 9.39
C ARG A 4 -16.22 -5.72 8.79
N ALA A 5 -15.75 -5.55 7.56
CA ALA A 5 -14.83 -6.51 6.94
C ALA A 5 -13.55 -6.69 7.78
N ALA A 6 -12.98 -5.59 8.31
CA ALA A 6 -11.83 -5.65 9.20
C ALA A 6 -12.16 -6.44 10.50
N ALA A 7 -13.28 -6.13 11.14
CA ALA A 7 -13.74 -6.83 12.35
C ALA A 7 -14.03 -8.33 12.10
N ASP A 8 -14.45 -8.69 10.89
CA ASP A 8 -14.66 -10.08 10.45
C ASP A 8 -13.33 -10.78 10.08
N GLY A 9 -12.19 -10.18 10.41
CA GLY A 9 -10.84 -10.73 10.18
C GLY A 9 -10.41 -10.72 8.71
N LYS A 10 -11.03 -9.89 7.86
CA LYS A 10 -10.64 -9.78 6.45
C LYS A 10 -9.42 -8.88 6.29
N GLN A 11 -8.55 -9.26 5.37
CA GLN A 11 -7.47 -8.40 4.91
C GLN A 11 -8.06 -7.20 4.15
N ILE A 12 -7.62 -5.99 4.50
CA ILE A 12 -8.07 -4.74 3.91
C ILE A 12 -6.88 -4.08 3.22
N ALA A 13 -7.03 -3.77 1.94
CA ALA A 13 -6.01 -3.07 1.17
C ALA A 13 -6.56 -1.74 0.65
N SER A 14 -5.74 -0.69 0.67
CA SER A 14 -6.02 0.56 -0.04
C SER A 14 -4.85 0.96 -0.95
N ILE A 15 -5.19 1.67 -2.02
CA ILE A 15 -4.23 2.18 -2.99
C ILE A 15 -4.51 3.68 -3.17
N CYS A 16 -3.45 4.48 -3.24
CA CYS A 16 -3.55 5.93 -3.46
C CYS A 16 -4.43 6.58 -2.37
N SER A 17 -5.38 7.45 -2.75
CA SER A 17 -6.29 8.15 -1.84
C SER A 17 -7.22 7.24 -1.03
N GLY A 18 -7.27 5.93 -1.32
CA GLY A 18 -8.03 4.97 -0.52
C GLY A 18 -7.59 4.93 0.96
N ALA A 19 -6.35 5.35 1.26
CA ALA A 19 -5.86 5.46 2.63
C ALA A 19 -6.69 6.44 3.47
N PHE A 20 -7.21 7.53 2.88
CA PHE A 20 -8.07 8.48 3.59
C PHE A 20 -9.37 7.82 4.06
N LEU A 21 -9.95 6.90 3.26
CA LEU A 21 -11.14 6.17 3.67
C LEU A 21 -10.85 5.24 4.84
N LEU A 22 -9.67 4.60 4.85
CA LEU A 22 -9.26 3.76 5.98
C LEU A 22 -8.98 4.59 7.24
N ALA A 23 -8.39 5.78 7.08
CA ALA A 23 -8.17 6.73 8.18
C ALA A 23 -9.48 7.25 8.78
N GLU A 24 -10.43 7.72 7.95
CA GLU A 24 -11.80 8.09 8.39
C GLU A 24 -12.55 6.91 9.04
N ALA A 25 -12.21 5.68 8.66
CA ALA A 25 -12.77 4.49 9.27
C ALA A 25 -12.17 4.18 10.66
N GLY A 26 -11.11 4.87 11.09
CA GLY A 26 -10.34 4.58 12.31
C GLY A 26 -9.48 3.31 12.19
N LEU A 27 -9.25 2.83 10.96
CA LEU A 27 -8.53 1.59 10.72
C LEU A 27 -7.00 1.78 10.62
N LEU A 28 -6.54 3.03 10.57
CA LEU A 28 -5.11 3.38 10.49
C LEU A 28 -4.58 3.98 11.80
N ASP A 29 -5.41 4.14 12.83
CA ASP A 29 -5.02 4.77 14.09
C ASP A 29 -3.91 3.95 14.77
N ASN A 30 -2.77 4.60 15.02
CA ASN A 30 -1.54 4.03 15.58
C ASN A 30 -0.96 2.88 14.76
N ARG A 31 -1.24 2.83 13.46
CA ARG A 31 -0.74 1.81 12.53
C ARG A 31 0.12 2.43 11.45
N GLN A 32 1.06 1.63 10.95
CA GLN A 32 1.87 2.05 9.82
C GLN A 32 1.03 2.07 8.55
N ALA A 33 1.09 3.19 7.83
CA ALA A 33 0.38 3.33 6.56
C ALA A 33 1.13 4.23 5.59
N THR A 34 0.85 4.10 4.31
CA THR A 34 1.31 5.00 3.26
C THR A 34 0.15 5.44 2.37
N THR A 35 0.37 6.48 1.58
CA THR A 35 -0.56 7.01 0.58
C THR A 35 0.23 7.56 -0.59
N TYR A 36 -0.46 8.05 -1.61
CA TYR A 36 0.20 8.71 -2.73
C TYR A 36 1.00 9.92 -2.24
N TRP A 37 2.28 10.04 -2.64
CA TRP A 37 3.22 11.03 -2.10
C TRP A 37 2.67 12.47 -2.08
N GLN A 38 1.94 12.90 -3.12
CA GLN A 38 1.35 14.25 -3.18
C GLN A 38 0.28 14.50 -2.11
N MET A 39 -0.28 13.43 -1.55
CA MET A 39 -1.32 13.45 -0.53
C MET A 39 -0.80 13.07 0.86
N ALA A 40 0.50 12.74 1.00
CA ALA A 40 1.07 12.32 2.28
C ALA A 40 0.96 13.43 3.33
N GLY A 41 1.31 14.67 2.98
CA GLY A 41 1.16 15.83 3.87
C GLY A 41 -0.28 16.02 4.35
N GLU A 42 -1.26 16.01 3.43
CA GLU A 42 -2.68 16.17 3.78
C GLU A 42 -3.17 15.03 4.70
N LEU A 43 -2.77 13.78 4.43
CA LEU A 43 -3.16 12.64 5.26
C LEU A 43 -2.59 12.78 6.68
N GLY A 44 -1.31 13.13 6.82
CA GLY A 44 -0.66 13.32 8.11
C GLY A 44 -1.28 14.46 8.93
N GLU A 45 -1.64 15.57 8.28
CA GLU A 45 -2.30 16.70 8.94
C GLU A 45 -3.72 16.35 9.42
N ARG A 46 -4.50 15.62 8.61
CA ARG A 46 -5.89 15.28 8.93
C ARG A 46 -6.02 14.14 9.94
N TYR A 47 -5.09 13.19 9.94
CA TYR A 47 -5.13 12.00 10.79
C TYR A 47 -3.79 11.81 11.51
N PRO A 48 -3.48 12.64 12.52
CA PRO A 48 -2.19 12.63 13.21
C PRO A 48 -1.92 11.35 14.02
N ALA A 49 -2.92 10.48 14.19
CA ALA A 49 -2.75 9.17 14.82
C ALA A 49 -2.15 8.12 13.87
N VAL A 50 -2.10 8.37 12.56
CA VAL A 50 -1.53 7.44 11.58
C VAL A 50 -0.01 7.52 11.63
N ASP A 51 0.68 6.38 11.76
CA ASP A 51 2.14 6.31 11.62
C ASP A 51 2.51 6.31 10.13
N LEU A 52 2.48 7.52 9.54
CA LEU A 52 2.63 7.73 8.10
C LEU A 52 4.06 7.46 7.64
N GLN A 53 4.20 6.48 6.75
CA GLN A 53 5.39 6.19 5.97
C GLN A 53 5.24 6.88 4.60
N ASP A 54 5.82 8.06 4.44
CA ASP A 54 5.62 8.92 3.27
C ASP A 54 6.53 8.60 2.07
N ASP A 55 7.59 7.80 2.27
CA ASP A 55 8.55 7.42 1.22
C ASP A 55 8.68 5.90 1.03
N VAL A 56 7.54 5.19 0.90
CA VAL A 56 7.51 3.75 0.61
C VAL A 56 6.49 3.39 -0.47
N LEU A 57 6.69 2.28 -1.17
CA LEU A 57 5.73 1.77 -2.16
C LEU A 57 4.47 1.22 -1.49
N TYR A 58 4.64 0.38 -0.47
CA TYR A 58 3.53 -0.15 0.30
C TYR A 58 3.97 -0.56 1.70
N VAL A 59 2.99 -0.57 2.60
CA VAL A 59 3.11 -1.02 3.99
C VAL A 59 2.08 -2.12 4.22
N GLN A 60 2.48 -3.13 4.99
CA GLN A 60 1.56 -4.08 5.61
C GLN A 60 1.73 -4.02 7.13
N ASP A 61 0.63 -3.71 7.81
CA ASP A 61 0.49 -3.74 9.27
C ASP A 61 -0.63 -4.74 9.59
N GLU A 62 -0.23 -5.96 9.99
CA GLU A 62 -1.12 -7.10 10.20
C GLU A 62 -2.04 -7.38 8.99
N GLN A 63 -3.34 -7.13 9.15
CA GLN A 63 -4.38 -7.33 8.12
C GLN A 63 -4.66 -6.08 7.28
N ILE A 64 -4.01 -4.95 7.57
CA ILE A 64 -4.20 -3.69 6.86
C ILE A 64 -2.99 -3.43 5.96
N LEU A 65 -3.25 -3.18 4.68
CA LEU A 65 -2.23 -2.89 3.69
C LEU A 65 -2.55 -1.60 2.97
N THR A 66 -1.52 -0.79 2.72
CA THR A 66 -1.66 0.49 2.05
C THR A 66 -0.55 0.66 1.03
N ALA A 67 -0.85 1.24 -0.14
CA ALA A 67 0.13 1.48 -1.20
C ALA A 67 0.02 2.89 -1.76
N SER A 68 1.16 3.45 -2.15
CA SER A 68 1.31 4.81 -2.66
C SER A 68 0.80 5.03 -4.09
N GLY A 69 0.11 4.06 -4.70
CA GLY A 69 -0.62 4.26 -5.96
C GLY A 69 0.09 3.77 -7.22
N TYR A 70 -0.63 3.81 -8.34
CA TYR A 70 -0.16 3.38 -9.67
C TYR A 70 0.60 2.04 -9.64
N ALA A 71 1.90 2.06 -9.93
CA ALA A 71 2.73 0.87 -9.97
C ALA A 71 2.91 0.24 -8.58
N ALA A 72 2.92 1.02 -7.50
CA ALA A 72 3.03 0.50 -6.13
C ALA A 72 1.81 -0.34 -5.73
N GLY A 73 0.64 -0.02 -6.27
CA GLY A 73 -0.57 -0.85 -6.12
C GLY A 73 -0.41 -2.23 -6.75
N ILE A 74 0.32 -2.33 -7.87
CA ILE A 74 0.62 -3.63 -8.49
C ILE A 74 1.59 -4.43 -7.61
N ASP A 75 2.62 -3.79 -7.05
CA ASP A 75 3.53 -4.48 -6.12
C ASP A 75 2.80 -4.98 -4.88
N LEU A 76 1.85 -4.19 -4.35
CA LEU A 76 1.01 -4.61 -3.23
C LEU A 76 0.14 -5.83 -3.60
N CYS A 77 -0.49 -5.84 -4.77
CA CYS A 77 -1.25 -7.01 -5.23
C CYS A 77 -0.35 -8.25 -5.37
N LEU A 78 0.86 -8.10 -5.93
CA LEU A 78 1.81 -9.20 -6.04
C LEU A 78 2.35 -9.65 -4.68
N HIS A 79 2.50 -8.72 -3.73
CA HIS A 79 2.83 -9.04 -2.35
C HIS A 79 1.76 -9.95 -1.75
N ILE A 80 0.48 -9.59 -1.87
CA ILE A 80 -0.65 -10.39 -1.37
C ILE A 80 -0.64 -11.79 -1.99
N VAL A 81 -0.52 -11.88 -3.32
CA VAL A 81 -0.45 -13.18 -4.01
C VAL A 81 0.72 -14.02 -3.52
N ARG A 82 1.88 -13.40 -3.27
CA ARG A 82 3.05 -14.11 -2.75
C ARG A 82 2.83 -14.64 -1.34
N THR A 83 2.23 -13.85 -0.46
CA THR A 83 1.97 -14.23 0.92
C THR A 83 0.93 -15.35 1.00
N ASP A 84 -0.10 -15.30 0.15
CA ASP A 84 -1.19 -16.28 0.17
C ASP A 84 -0.86 -17.57 -0.59
N TYR A 85 -0.14 -17.49 -1.71
CA TYR A 85 0.06 -18.59 -2.66
C TYR A 85 1.53 -18.91 -2.97
N GLY A 86 2.47 -18.20 -2.36
CA GLY A 86 3.90 -18.42 -2.53
C GLY A 86 4.53 -17.73 -3.75
N ALA A 87 5.85 -17.68 -3.75
CA ALA A 87 6.64 -16.92 -4.73
C ALA A 87 6.49 -17.41 -6.18
N ALA A 88 6.28 -18.72 -6.40
CA ALA A 88 6.13 -19.27 -7.75
C ALA A 88 4.84 -18.77 -8.43
N VAL A 89 3.74 -18.69 -7.67
CA VAL A 89 2.46 -18.17 -8.15
C VAL A 89 2.56 -16.67 -8.40
N ALA A 90 3.12 -15.90 -7.46
CA ALA A 90 3.34 -14.46 -7.63
C ALA A 90 4.19 -14.13 -8.87
N ASN A 91 5.25 -14.90 -9.12
CA ASN A 91 6.07 -14.74 -10.34
C ASN A 91 5.29 -15.03 -11.61
N THR A 92 4.36 -16.00 -11.57
CA THR A 92 3.49 -16.30 -12.71
C THR A 92 2.50 -15.17 -12.96
N VAL A 93 1.90 -14.63 -11.91
CA VAL A 93 1.00 -13.47 -11.99
C VAL A 93 1.73 -12.22 -12.50
N ALA A 94 2.95 -11.94 -12.03
CA ALA A 94 3.75 -10.82 -12.52
C ALA A 94 4.01 -10.90 -14.03
N ARG A 95 4.33 -12.10 -14.56
CA ARG A 95 4.49 -12.33 -16.00
C ARG A 95 3.19 -12.11 -16.77
N LEU A 96 2.06 -12.58 -16.25
CA LEU A 96 0.74 -12.38 -16.87
C LEU A 96 0.33 -10.90 -16.88
N ALA A 97 0.69 -10.17 -15.83
CA ALA A 97 0.44 -8.74 -15.71
C ALA A 97 1.45 -7.86 -16.49
N LEU A 98 2.43 -8.47 -17.17
CA LEU A 98 3.49 -7.78 -17.92
C LEU A 98 4.28 -6.76 -17.07
N VAL A 99 4.53 -7.11 -15.81
CA VAL A 99 5.32 -6.27 -14.88
C VAL A 99 6.58 -6.99 -14.42
N ALA A 100 7.55 -6.22 -13.95
CA ALA A 100 8.75 -6.75 -13.33
C ALA A 100 8.41 -7.60 -12.10
N PRO A 101 9.27 -8.58 -11.73
CA PRO A 101 9.15 -9.31 -10.47
C PRO A 101 9.17 -8.34 -9.28
N VAL A 102 8.43 -8.70 -8.23
CA VAL A 102 8.03 -7.85 -7.09
C VAL A 102 9.12 -6.89 -6.59
N ARG A 103 8.79 -5.59 -6.54
CA ARG A 103 9.59 -4.60 -5.82
C ARG A 103 9.37 -4.70 -4.31
N PRO A 104 10.41 -4.54 -3.47
CA PRO A 104 10.23 -4.54 -2.02
C PRO A 104 9.39 -3.34 -1.58
N GLY A 105 8.53 -3.51 -0.57
CA GLY A 105 7.60 -2.46 -0.13
C GLY A 105 8.29 -1.20 0.38
N GLY A 106 9.43 -1.35 1.08
CA GLY A 106 10.26 -0.25 1.56
C GLY A 106 11.13 0.42 0.49
N GLN A 107 10.92 0.12 -0.80
CA GLN A 107 11.54 0.91 -1.86
C GLN A 107 10.96 2.34 -1.82
N ALA A 108 11.84 3.34 -1.92
CA ALA A 108 11.46 4.74 -1.99
C ALA A 108 10.52 5.03 -3.16
N GLN A 109 9.65 6.02 -2.99
CA GLN A 109 8.83 6.52 -4.09
C GLN A 109 9.74 7.29 -5.07
N PHE A 110 9.46 7.22 -6.37
CA PHE A 110 10.15 8.07 -7.34
C PHE A 110 9.65 9.51 -7.19
N THR A 111 10.23 10.24 -6.23
CA THR A 111 9.99 11.67 -5.99
C THR A 111 11.14 12.48 -6.58
N GLU A 112 10.83 13.54 -7.33
CA GLU A 112 11.74 14.55 -7.93
C GLU A 112 13.11 14.09 -8.47
N THR A 113 13.32 12.80 -8.72
CA THR A 113 14.52 12.33 -9.41
C THR A 113 14.25 12.50 -10.89
N PRO A 114 14.99 13.38 -11.60
CA PRO A 114 14.83 13.55 -13.03
C PRO A 114 15.08 12.20 -13.71
N LEU A 115 14.22 11.83 -14.66
CA LEU A 115 14.54 10.72 -15.53
C LEU A 115 15.81 11.08 -16.33
N PRO A 116 16.73 10.12 -16.54
CA PRO A 116 17.79 10.34 -17.51
C PRO A 116 17.19 10.68 -18.88
N PRO A 117 17.84 11.56 -19.67
CA PRO A 117 17.34 12.01 -20.97
C PRO A 117 17.13 10.88 -21.97
#